data_AF-A0AAU6KZA0-F1
#
_entry.id   AF-A0AAU6KZA0-F1
#
_cell.length_a   1.000
_cell.length_b   1.000
_cell.length_c   1.000
_cell.angle_alpha   90.00
_cell.angle_beta   90.00
_cell.angle_gamma   90.00
#
_symmetry.space_group_name_H-M   'P 1'
#
loop_
_entity.id
_entity.type
_entity.pdbx_description
1 polymer ?
#
loop_
_entity_poly.entity_id
_entity_poly.type
_entity_poly.pdbx_seq_one_letter_code
_entity_poly.pdbx_strand_id
1 'polypeptide(L)' 'MVRFIGLAELAAAAGLLAGLFWQPIGVAAALGFAVVLVGAIGFHAKSGDYAKPETRGNAMAPAILTIVAIAAAATLVLAS' A
#
# COMPACT_ATOMS: atom_id res chain seq x y z
N MET A 1 11.97 -5.75 -11.95
CA MET A 1 10.77 -5.03 -11.49
C MET A 1 10.51 -5.29 -10.00
N VAL A 2 10.36 -6.55 -9.59
CA VAL A 2 10.06 -6.95 -8.19
C VAL A 2 10.97 -6.32 -7.12
N ARG A 3 12.27 -6.16 -7.39
CA ARG A 3 13.22 -5.51 -6.45
C ARG A 3 12.87 -4.07 -6.09
N PHE A 4 12.32 -3.30 -7.03
CA PHE A 4 11.96 -1.89 -6.79
C PHE A 4 10.66 -1.78 -6.00
N ILE A 5 9.72 -2.71 -6.22
CA ILE A 5 8.49 -2.81 -5.43
C ILE A 5 8.86 -3.14 -3.98
N GLY A 6 9.67 -4.18 -3.75
CA GLY A 6 10.10 -4.53 -2.40
C GLY A 6 10.85 -3.41 -1.67
N LEU A 7 11.67 -2.63 -2.38
CA LEU A 7 12.32 -1.45 -1.80
C LEU A 7 11.31 -0.35 -1.44
N ALA A 8 10.30 -0.12 -2.28
CA ALA A 8 9.23 0.84 -1.99
C ALA A 8 8.36 0.38 -0.81
N GLU A 9 8.09 -0.91 -0.68
CA GLU A 9 7.38 -1.50 0.46
C GLU A 9 8.18 -1.34 1.77
N LEU A 10 9.49 -1.59 1.74
CA LEU A 10 10.35 -1.32 2.90
C LEU A 10 10.42 0.16 3.24
N ALA A 11 10.54 1.04 2.25
CA ALA A 11 10.54 2.48 2.46
C ALA A 11 9.21 2.96 3.06
N ALA A 12 8.08 2.43 2.59
CA ALA A 12 6.76 2.70 3.15
C ALA A 12 6.67 2.22 4.61
N ALA A 13 7.10 1.01 4.92
CA ALA A 13 7.10 0.47 6.28
C ALA A 13 7.98 1.32 7.22
N ALA A 14 9.20 1.65 6.80
CA ALA A 14 10.10 2.52 7.57
C ALA A 14 9.52 3.93 7.76
N GLY A 15 8.91 4.49 6.71
CA GLY A 15 8.27 5.81 6.76
C GLY A 15 7.04 5.85 7.67
N LEU A 16 6.22 4.79 7.69
CA LEU A 16 5.09 4.66 8.62
C LEU A 16 5.57 4.60 10.08
N LEU A 17 6.64 3.85 10.36
CA LEU A 17 7.26 3.80 11.68
C LEU A 17 7.86 5.15 12.10
N ALA A 18 8.56 5.83 11.20
CA ALA A 18 9.06 7.18 11.45
C ALA A 18 7.90 8.19 11.66
N GLY A 19 6.79 7.97 10.96
CA GLY A 19 5.56 8.75 11.05
C GLY A 19 4.91 8.79 12.42
N LEU A 20 5.18 7.81 13.28
CA LEU A 20 4.75 7.85 14.69
C LEU A 20 5.42 8.98 15.48
N PHE A 21 6.60 9.42 15.05
CA PHE A 21 7.35 10.50 15.69
C PHE A 21 7.21 11.84 14.95
N TRP A 22 6.84 11.80 13.67
CA TRP A 22 6.58 13.00 12.86
C TRP A 22 5.51 12.71 11.78
N GLN A 23 4.26 13.08 12.06
CA GLN A 23 3.10 12.68 11.24
C GLN A 23 3.25 12.96 9.73
N PRO A 24 3.80 14.10 9.26
CA PRO A 24 3.96 14.36 7.83
C PRO A 24 4.72 13.27 7.07
N ILE A 25 5.75 12.66 7.69
CA ILE A 25 6.47 11.52 7.07
C ILE A 25 5.53 10.31 6.94
N GLY A 26 4.77 10.01 7.98
CA GLY A 26 3.83 8.89 7.97
C GLY A 26 2.74 9.07 6.91
N VAL A 27 2.20 10.28 6.76
CA VAL A 27 1.22 10.61 5.72
C VAL A 27 1.83 10.40 4.33
N ALA A 28 3.03 10.91 4.08
CA ALA A 28 3.71 10.72 2.81
C ALA A 28 3.99 9.24 2.50
N ALA A 29 4.42 8.48 3.51
CA ALA A 29 4.68 7.04 3.38
C ALA A 29 3.40 6.25 3.09
N ALA A 30 2.31 6.54 3.80
CA ALA A 30 1.02 5.90 3.61
C ALA A 30 0.46 6.16 2.20
N LEU A 31 0.52 7.39 1.71
CA LEU A 31 0.08 7.76 0.36
C LEU A 31 0.97 7.13 -0.72
N GLY A 32 2.28 7.16 -0.54
CA GLY A 32 3.22 6.49 -1.46
C GLY A 32 2.96 4.98 -1.56
N PHE A 33 2.71 4.34 -0.42
CA PHE A 33 2.35 2.92 -0.38
C PHE A 33 1.03 2.64 -1.10
N ALA A 34 0.01 3.48 -0.88
CA ALA A 34 -1.28 3.35 -1.57
C ALA A 34 -1.11 3.41 -3.10
N VAL A 35 -0.23 4.28 -3.62
CA VAL A 35 0.06 4.35 -5.06
C VAL A 35 0.66 3.04 -5.58
N VAL A 36 1.61 2.43 -4.85
CA VAL A 36 2.21 1.14 -5.23
C VAL A 36 1.14 0.05 -5.28
N LEU A 37 0.26 0.00 -4.27
CA LEU A 37 -0.78 -1.01 -4.16
C LEU A 37 -1.86 -0.85 -5.24
N VAL A 38 -2.26 0.38 -5.58
CA VAL A 38 -3.16 0.64 -6.72
C VAL A 38 -2.55 0.15 -8.03
N GLY A 39 -1.24 0.35 -8.23
CA GLY A 39 -0.52 -0.24 -9.36
C GLY A 39 -0.59 -1.77 -9.39
N ALA A 40 -0.43 -2.42 -8.22
CA ALA A 40 -0.56 -3.87 -8.09
C ALA A 40 -1.98 -4.37 -8.38
N ILE A 41 -3.02 -3.66 -7.94
CA ILE A 41 -4.42 -3.97 -8.28
C ILE A 41 -4.60 -3.96 -9.80
N GLY A 42 -4.10 -2.92 -10.48
CA GLY A 42 -4.15 -2.83 -11.95
C GLY A 42 -3.41 -3.98 -12.64
N PHE A 43 -2.25 -4.38 -12.11
CA PHE A 43 -1.49 -5.53 -12.63
C PHE A 43 -2.26 -6.85 -12.52
N HIS A 44 -2.87 -7.12 -11.36
CA HIS A 44 -3.69 -8.31 -11.15
C HIS A 44 -4.96 -8.30 -12.00
N ALA A 45 -5.62 -7.13 -12.12
CA ALA A 45 -6.78 -6.97 -12.99
C ALA A 45 -6.43 -7.28 -14.45
N LYS A 46 -5.33 -6.72 -14.96
CA LYS A 46 -4.84 -6.98 -16.31
C LYS A 46 -4.51 -8.46 -16.56
N SER A 47 -4.04 -9.15 -15.52
CA SER A 47 -3.67 -10.58 -15.59
C SER A 47 -4.88 -11.52 -15.45
N GLY A 48 -6.06 -10.96 -15.13
CA GLY A 48 -7.30 -11.71 -14.93
C GLY A 48 -7.35 -12.49 -13.60
N ASP A 49 -6.48 -12.15 -12.64
CA ASP A 49 -6.31 -12.93 -11.41
C ASP A 49 -7.54 -12.89 -10.51
N TYR A 50 -8.38 -11.87 -10.65
CA TYR A 50 -9.65 -11.75 -9.93
C TYR A 50 -10.72 -12.72 -10.43
N ALA A 51 -10.64 -13.18 -11.68
CA ALA A 51 -11.62 -14.09 -12.26
C ALA A 51 -11.36 -15.56 -11.87
N LYS A 52 -10.12 -15.90 -11.49
CA LYS A 52 -9.69 -17.29 -11.22
C LYS A 52 -9.71 -17.58 -9.71
N PRO A 53 -10.44 -18.60 -9.23
CA PRO A 53 -10.49 -18.94 -7.82
C PRO A 53 -9.10 -19.18 -7.20
N GLU A 54 -8.18 -19.85 -7.91
CA GLU A 54 -6.84 -20.15 -7.39
C GLU A 54 -5.95 -18.93 -7.11
N THR A 55 -6.15 -17.81 -7.82
CA THR A 55 -5.30 -16.61 -7.69
C THR A 55 -6.00 -15.46 -6.99
N ARG A 56 -7.35 -15.48 -6.92
CA ARG A 56 -8.16 -14.39 -6.39
C ARG A 56 -7.73 -13.99 -4.98
N GLY A 57 -7.50 -14.96 -4.10
CA GLY A 57 -7.13 -14.70 -2.70
C GLY A 57 -5.87 -13.83 -2.57
N ASN A 58 -4.80 -14.21 -3.28
CA ASN A 58 -3.55 -13.46 -3.27
C ASN A 58 -3.69 -12.08 -3.92
N ALA A 59 -4.48 -11.99 -4.99
CA ALA A 59 -4.73 -10.74 -5.70
C ALA A 59 -5.54 -9.71 -4.87
N MET A 60 -6.25 -10.14 -3.81
CA MET A 60 -6.99 -9.24 -2.92
C MET A 60 -6.11 -8.47 -1.94
N ALA A 61 -4.90 -8.97 -1.62
CA ALA A 61 -4.06 -8.33 -0.61
C ALA A 61 -3.76 -6.85 -0.91
N PRO A 62 -3.41 -6.45 -2.15
CA PRO A 62 -3.21 -5.03 -2.46
C PRO A 62 -4.45 -4.17 -2.27
N ALA A 63 -5.66 -4.69 -2.56
CA ALA A 63 -6.90 -3.96 -2.37
C ALA A 63 -7.18 -3.68 -0.88
N ILE A 64 -7.03 -4.70 -0.04
CA ILE A 64 -7.21 -4.57 1.42
C ILE A 64 -6.16 -3.61 1.99
N LEU A 65 -4.89 -3.79 1.63
CA LEU A 65 -3.80 -2.94 2.11
C LEU A 65 -3.94 -1.49 1.63
N THR A 66 -4.54 -1.24 0.46
CA THR A 66 -4.81 0.12 -0.02
C THR A 66 -5.79 0.83 0.92
N ILE A 67 -6.84 0.13 1.35
CA ILE A 67 -7.81 0.66 2.32
C ILE A 67 -7.11 0.96 3.65
N VAL A 68 -6.27 0.04 4.13
CA VAL A 68 -5.50 0.22 5.36
C VAL A 68 -4.54 1.41 5.25
N ALA A 69 -3.85 1.57 4.12
CA ALA A 69 -2.93 2.68 3.88
C ALA A 69 -3.66 4.03 3.87
N ILE A 70 -4.84 4.10 3.23
CA ILE A 70 -5.69 5.30 3.24
C ILE A 70 -6.17 5.61 4.66
N ALA A 71 -6.61 4.60 5.41
CA ALA A 71 -7.01 4.76 6.80
C ALA A 71 -5.86 5.28 7.67
N ALA A 72 -4.65 4.72 7.51
CA ALA A 72 -3.46 5.18 8.21
C ALA A 72 -3.13 6.65 7.89
N ALA A 73 -3.18 7.04 6.62
CA ALA A 73 -2.99 8.43 6.21
C ALA A 73 -4.04 9.35 6.88
N ALA A 74 -5.31 8.96 6.85
CA ALA A 74 -6.40 9.73 7.46
C ALA A 74 -6.21 9.86 8.98
N THR A 75 -5.86 8.77 9.68
CA THR A 75 -5.58 8.80 11.11
C THR A 75 -4.43 9.74 11.45
N LEU A 76 -3.32 9.68 10.70
CA LEU A 76 -2.17 10.54 10.93
C LEU A 76 -2.48 12.01 10.68
N VAL A 77 -3.30 12.33 9.66
CA VAL A 77 -3.77 13.70 9.39
C VAL A 77 -4.71 14.21 10.48
N LEU A 78 -5.57 13.35 11.02
CA LEU A 78 -6.50 13.74 12.09
C LEU A 78 -5.81 13.85 13.46
N ALA A 79 -4.64 13.22 13.62
CA ALA A 79 -3.84 13.24 14.84
C ALA A 79 -2.69 14.27 14.82
N SER A 80 -2.54 15.04 13.73
CA SER A 80 -1.48 16.05 13.56
C SER A 80 -1.92 17.45 13.97
#